data_AF-A0A9X5UIH3-F1
#
_entry.id   AF-A0A9X5UIH3-F1
#
_cell.length_a   1.000
_cell.length_b   1.000
_cell.length_c   1.000
_cell.angle_alpha   90.00
_cell.angle_beta   90.00
_cell.angle_gamma   90.00
#
_symmetry.space_group_name_H-M   'P 1'
#
loop_
_entity.id
_entity.type
_entity.pdbx_description
1 polymer ?
#
loop_
_entity_poly.entity_id
_entity_poly.type
_entity_poly.pdbx_seq_one_letter_code
_entity_poly.pdbx_strand_id
1 'polypeptide(L)'
;MTVDVTKGASIALTKEGSDLTRVTVGLGWDPAPRGSEEDFDLDASALALRADGRIVSRDYFVFFNNLSSTHSEITHRGDSLTGEGDGDNEQIDVQLDALPPTVERVVFAVTIHNADYRRQDFGHVQRAFIRVVDAVRGVQLARYDLTTDAATDTAMLFGELYRDDRGWHFRALGQGRHDGLAGIARQFGFDV
;
A
#
# COMPACT_ATOMS: atom_id res chain seq x y z
N MET A 1 -18.33 6.50 -8.34
CA MET A 1 -18.48 7.21 -7.04
C MET A 1 -17.24 6.92 -6.23
N THR A 2 -16.56 7.95 -5.73
CA THR A 2 -15.37 7.78 -4.89
C THR A 2 -15.82 7.60 -3.45
N VAL A 3 -15.35 6.56 -2.76
CA VAL A 3 -15.61 6.37 -1.33
C VAL A 3 -14.37 6.83 -0.57
N ASP A 4 -14.50 7.93 0.16
CA ASP A 4 -13.51 8.31 1.17
C ASP A 4 -13.58 7.31 2.30
N VAL A 5 -12.47 6.60 2.53
CA VAL A 5 -12.45 5.46 3.43
C VAL A 5 -12.03 5.93 4.81
N THR A 6 -12.91 5.76 5.80
CA THR A 6 -12.57 5.98 7.21
C THR A 6 -12.03 4.71 7.86
N LYS A 7 -11.17 4.87 8.87
CA LYS A 7 -10.53 3.81 9.65
C LYS A 7 -11.51 2.68 10.04
N GLY A 8 -11.18 1.43 9.68
CA GLY A 8 -11.99 0.25 9.99
C GLY A 8 -13.19 0.00 9.07
N ALA A 9 -13.42 0.81 8.04
CA ALA A 9 -14.47 0.57 7.06
C ALA A 9 -14.10 -0.59 6.13
N SER A 10 -14.73 -1.76 6.34
CA SER A 10 -14.72 -2.82 5.32
C SER A 10 -15.63 -2.41 4.17
N ILE A 11 -15.07 -1.82 3.14
CA ILE A 11 -15.79 -1.50 1.91
C ILE A 11 -15.75 -2.74 1.04
N ALA A 12 -16.87 -3.46 0.95
CA ALA A 12 -17.05 -4.45 -0.10
C ALA A 12 -17.04 -3.73 -1.46
N LEU A 13 -15.93 -3.82 -2.20
CA LEU A 13 -15.84 -3.27 -3.56
C LEU A 13 -16.77 -3.97 -4.57
N THR A 14 -17.50 -4.99 -4.14
CA THR A 14 -18.52 -5.68 -4.94
C THR A 14 -19.75 -4.83 -5.28
N LYS A 15 -19.84 -3.56 -4.84
CA LYS A 15 -20.94 -2.66 -5.23
C LYS A 15 -20.99 -2.38 -6.74
N GLU A 16 -19.95 -2.73 -7.51
CA GLU A 16 -19.95 -2.67 -8.98
C GLU A 16 -19.78 -4.04 -9.67
N GLY A 17 -20.02 -5.17 -8.98
CA GLY A 17 -20.27 -6.47 -9.60
C GLY A 17 -19.34 -6.90 -10.74
N SER A 18 -18.06 -6.54 -10.68
CA SER A 18 -17.16 -6.66 -11.82
C SER A 18 -15.83 -7.25 -11.41
N ASP A 19 -15.35 -8.22 -12.21
CA ASP A 19 -14.13 -8.95 -11.95
C ASP A 19 -12.94 -7.98 -11.93
N LEU A 20 -12.38 -7.75 -10.74
CA LEU A 20 -11.14 -7.01 -10.54
C LEU A 20 -9.98 -7.87 -11.05
N THR A 21 -9.44 -7.52 -12.21
CA THR A 21 -8.31 -8.21 -12.82
C THR A 21 -7.00 -7.47 -12.63
N ARG A 22 -7.02 -6.13 -12.61
CA ARG A 22 -5.82 -5.31 -12.39
C ARG A 22 -6.11 -4.12 -11.50
N VAL A 23 -5.22 -3.91 -10.54
CA VAL A 23 -5.29 -2.82 -9.58
C VAL A 23 -3.97 -2.04 -9.59
N THR A 24 -4.06 -0.73 -9.46
CA THR A 24 -2.90 0.13 -9.18
C THR A 24 -3.12 0.79 -7.83
N VAL A 25 -2.16 0.63 -6.93
CA VAL A 25 -2.08 1.35 -5.67
C VAL A 25 -1.17 2.54 -5.87
N GLY A 26 -1.68 3.74 -5.64
CA GLY A 26 -0.93 4.99 -5.75
C GLY A 26 -0.71 5.62 -4.38
N LEU A 27 0.51 6.01 -4.09
CA LEU A 27 0.91 6.75 -2.91
C LEU A 27 1.40 8.13 -3.35
N GLY A 28 0.91 9.18 -2.72
CA GLY A 28 1.28 10.55 -3.03
C GLY A 28 1.47 11.40 -1.78
N TRP A 29 2.44 12.30 -1.79
CA TRP A 29 2.70 13.25 -0.71
C TRP A 29 3.43 14.49 -1.23
N ASP A 30 3.33 15.59 -0.49
CA ASP A 30 4.08 16.81 -0.81
C ASP A 30 5.51 16.74 -0.23
N PRO A 31 6.49 17.34 -0.94
CA PRO A 31 7.87 17.37 -0.47
C PRO A 31 8.02 18.17 0.82
N ALA A 32 9.12 17.89 1.53
CA ALA A 32 9.43 18.60 2.76
C ALA A 32 9.52 20.13 2.53
N PRO A 33 9.09 20.94 3.52
CA PRO A 33 9.21 22.39 3.41
C PRO A 33 10.64 22.84 3.08
N ARG A 34 10.77 23.91 2.29
CA ARG A 34 12.09 24.46 1.94
C ARG A 34 12.87 24.81 3.21
N GLY A 35 14.05 24.21 3.35
CA GLY A 35 14.94 24.41 4.50
C GLY A 35 14.87 23.32 5.57
N SER A 36 14.06 22.26 5.37
CA SER A 36 14.17 21.03 6.16
C SER A 36 15.54 20.38 5.96
N GLU A 37 16.08 19.79 7.02
CA GLU A 37 17.36 19.06 6.97
C GLU A 37 17.23 17.69 6.27
N GLU A 38 16.02 17.12 6.28
CA GLU A 38 15.71 15.81 5.70
C GLU A 38 14.41 15.86 4.89
N ASP A 39 14.38 15.15 3.78
CA ASP A 39 13.20 14.98 2.93
C ASP A 39 12.21 13.97 3.54
N PHE A 40 10.97 14.01 3.04
CA PHE A 40 9.96 12.99 3.34
C PHE A 40 10.03 11.89 2.30
N ASP A 41 10.31 10.69 2.79
CA ASP A 41 10.57 9.49 2.02
C ASP A 41 9.56 8.44 2.47
N LEU A 42 8.47 8.32 1.69
CA LEU A 42 7.38 7.40 2.00
C LEU A 42 7.45 6.23 1.02
N ASP A 43 7.53 5.03 1.57
CA ASP A 43 7.60 3.79 0.82
C ASP A 43 6.23 3.11 0.76
N ALA A 44 5.77 2.78 -0.45
CA ALA A 44 4.69 1.83 -0.66
C ALA A 44 5.24 0.39 -0.67
N SER A 45 4.51 -0.54 -0.05
CA SER A 45 4.88 -1.95 -0.03
C SER A 45 3.68 -2.87 -0.24
N ALA A 46 3.89 -3.98 -0.91
CA ALA A 46 2.88 -5.01 -1.16
C ALA A 46 3.39 -6.40 -0.74
N LEU A 47 2.57 -7.13 0.01
CA LEU A 47 2.88 -8.48 0.49
C LEU A 47 1.81 -9.46 0.00
N ALA A 48 2.20 -10.42 -0.83
CA ALA A 48 1.29 -11.49 -1.24
C ALA A 48 1.33 -12.65 -0.22
N LEU A 49 0.18 -12.96 0.35
CA LEU A 49 -0.01 -13.92 1.43
C LEU A 49 -0.84 -15.13 0.97
N ARG A 50 -0.56 -16.27 1.57
CA ARG A 50 -1.35 -17.49 1.44
C ARG A 50 -2.53 -17.49 2.42
N ALA A 51 -3.37 -18.52 2.34
CA ALA A 51 -4.50 -18.77 3.23
C ALA A 51 -4.13 -18.73 4.73
N ASP A 52 -2.92 -19.17 5.07
CA ASP A 52 -2.40 -19.20 6.44
C ASP A 52 -1.98 -17.82 6.97
N GLY A 53 -2.13 -16.76 6.15
CA GLY A 53 -1.72 -15.40 6.47
C GLY A 53 -0.21 -15.19 6.42
N ARG A 54 0.57 -16.13 5.87
CA ARG A 54 2.02 -15.98 5.70
C ARG A 54 2.36 -15.62 4.26
N ILE A 55 3.50 -14.95 4.08
CA ILE A 55 3.98 -14.62 2.75
C ILE A 55 4.21 -15.86 1.89
N VAL A 56 3.83 -15.78 0.62
CA VAL A 56 3.97 -16.90 -0.34
C VAL A 56 5.43 -17.28 -0.52
N SER A 57 6.28 -16.28 -0.76
CA SER A 57 7.73 -16.38 -0.82
C SER A 57 8.34 -15.00 -0.61
N ARG A 58 9.66 -14.93 -0.44
CA ARG A 58 10.38 -13.66 -0.33
C ARG A 58 10.20 -12.76 -1.55
N ASP A 59 10.04 -13.36 -2.73
CA ASP A 59 9.88 -12.62 -3.99
C ASP A 59 8.52 -11.91 -4.08
N TYR A 60 7.50 -12.40 -3.36
CA TYR A 60 6.19 -11.76 -3.26
C TYR A 60 6.12 -10.66 -2.19
N PHE A 61 7.27 -10.25 -1.64
CA PHE A 61 7.40 -9.00 -0.91
C PHE A 61 7.92 -7.92 -1.84
N VAL A 62 7.04 -7.06 -2.34
CA VAL A 62 7.40 -5.98 -3.26
C VAL A 62 7.49 -4.66 -2.49
N PHE A 63 8.63 -3.99 -2.59
CA PHE A 63 8.98 -2.74 -1.90
C PHE A 63 10.15 -2.07 -2.64
N PHE A 64 10.63 -0.91 -2.18
CA PHE A 64 11.70 -0.15 -2.84
C PHE A 64 12.94 -0.97 -3.26
N ASN A 65 13.35 -1.97 -2.47
CA ASN A 65 14.51 -2.82 -2.78
C ASN A 65 14.18 -4.09 -3.60
N ASN A 66 12.89 -4.44 -3.72
CA ASN A 66 12.42 -5.55 -4.56
C ASN A 66 11.24 -5.09 -5.41
N LEU A 67 11.53 -4.56 -6.59
CA LEU A 67 10.55 -3.85 -7.41
C LEU A 67 9.55 -4.77 -8.14
N SER A 68 9.73 -6.09 -8.13
CA SER A 68 8.80 -6.99 -8.82
C SER A 68 8.75 -8.38 -8.20
N SER A 69 7.57 -9.00 -8.23
CA SER A 69 7.44 -10.43 -7.95
C SER A 69 8.08 -11.31 -9.04
N THR A 70 8.22 -12.60 -8.76
CA THR A 70 8.90 -13.59 -9.62
C THR A 70 8.44 -13.55 -11.08
N HIS A 71 7.15 -13.33 -11.35
CA HIS A 71 6.59 -13.23 -12.71
C HIS A 71 5.99 -11.85 -13.00
N SER A 72 6.38 -10.82 -12.24
CA SER A 72 5.91 -9.44 -12.38
C SER A 72 4.39 -9.25 -12.23
N GLU A 73 3.73 -10.16 -11.52
CA GLU A 73 2.32 -10.03 -11.13
C GLU A 73 2.11 -8.81 -10.22
N ILE A 74 3.09 -8.53 -9.34
CA ILE A 74 3.15 -7.32 -8.52
C ILE A 74 4.40 -6.56 -8.94
N THR A 75 4.25 -5.29 -9.33
CA THR A 75 5.35 -4.46 -9.81
C THR A 75 5.30 -3.07 -9.19
N HIS A 76 6.39 -2.68 -8.53
CA HIS A 76 6.67 -1.32 -8.08
C HIS A 76 7.20 -0.49 -9.26
N ARG A 77 6.60 0.68 -9.52
CA ARG A 77 6.96 1.51 -10.68
C ARG A 77 8.19 2.40 -10.47
N GLY A 78 8.65 2.52 -9.24
CA GLY A 78 9.82 3.31 -8.87
C GLY A 78 9.67 3.83 -7.45
N ASP A 79 10.80 4.01 -6.80
CA ASP A 79 10.92 4.60 -5.47
C ASP A 79 11.05 6.12 -5.60
N SER A 80 10.24 6.87 -4.86
CA SER A 80 10.28 8.32 -4.79
C SER A 80 10.79 8.76 -3.42
N LEU A 81 12.00 9.31 -3.38
CA LEU A 81 12.65 9.70 -2.12
C LEU A 81 12.21 11.05 -1.55
N THR A 82 11.51 11.88 -2.34
CA THR A 82 11.25 13.29 -2.00
C THR A 82 9.80 13.71 -2.09
N GLY A 83 8.94 12.98 -2.82
CA GLY A 83 7.57 13.40 -3.09
C GLY A 83 7.47 14.51 -4.14
N GLU A 84 8.51 14.74 -4.95
CA GLU A 84 8.42 15.69 -6.06
C GLU A 84 7.42 15.23 -7.13
N GLY A 85 6.50 16.12 -7.51
CA GLY A 85 5.50 15.88 -8.55
C GLY A 85 4.06 15.94 -8.02
N ASP A 86 3.11 16.09 -8.93
CA ASP A 86 1.69 16.10 -8.60
C ASP A 86 1.09 14.70 -8.75
N GLY A 87 0.32 14.26 -7.75
CA GLY A 87 -0.48 13.03 -7.83
C GLY A 87 0.17 11.86 -7.08
N ASP A 88 0.30 10.72 -7.76
CA ASP A 88 0.91 9.52 -7.18
C ASP A 88 2.42 9.56 -7.44
N ASN A 89 3.21 9.77 -6.38
CA ASN A 89 4.66 9.73 -6.43
C ASN A 89 5.18 8.29 -6.56
N GLU A 90 4.51 7.34 -5.91
CA GLU A 90 4.79 5.91 -6.04
C GLU A 90 3.55 5.14 -6.47
N GLN A 91 3.80 4.08 -7.23
CA GLN A 91 2.73 3.21 -7.72
C GLN A 91 3.14 1.75 -7.69
N ILE A 92 2.22 0.91 -7.20
CA ILE A 92 2.32 -0.55 -7.24
C ILE A 92 1.20 -1.08 -8.12
N ASP A 93 1.55 -1.73 -9.21
CA ASP A 93 0.62 -2.46 -10.07
C ASP A 93 0.49 -3.90 -9.62
N VAL A 94 -0.74 -4.40 -9.58
CA VAL A 94 -1.07 -5.80 -9.26
C VAL A 94 -1.97 -6.39 -10.34
N GLN A 95 -1.51 -7.46 -10.97
CA GLN A 95 -2.24 -8.29 -11.93
C GLN A 95 -2.88 -9.48 -11.19
N LEU A 96 -4.12 -9.29 -10.74
CA LEU A 96 -4.86 -10.23 -9.90
C LEU A 96 -5.25 -11.52 -10.62
N ASP A 97 -5.38 -11.46 -11.93
CA ASP A 97 -5.66 -12.60 -12.82
C ASP A 97 -4.41 -13.45 -13.09
N ALA A 98 -3.21 -12.86 -13.01
CA ALA A 98 -1.94 -13.54 -13.14
C ALA A 98 -1.41 -14.13 -11.82
N LEU A 99 -1.94 -13.71 -10.67
CA LEU A 99 -1.51 -14.21 -9.37
C LEU A 99 -1.75 -15.74 -9.26
N PRO A 100 -0.77 -16.50 -8.74
CA PRO A 100 -0.93 -17.93 -8.60
C PRO A 100 -2.03 -18.25 -7.58
N PRO A 101 -2.68 -19.43 -7.68
CA PRO A 101 -3.75 -19.83 -6.76
C PRO A 101 -3.33 -19.93 -5.29
N THR A 102 -2.02 -19.96 -5.02
CA THR A 102 -1.46 -19.94 -3.67
C THR A 102 -1.58 -18.59 -2.99
N VAL A 103 -1.74 -17.50 -3.75
CA VAL A 103 -1.97 -16.15 -3.23
C VAL A 103 -3.46 -15.96 -3.02
N GLU A 104 -3.87 -15.83 -1.76
CA GLU A 104 -5.26 -15.55 -1.39
C GLU A 104 -5.47 -14.10 -0.97
N ARG A 105 -4.40 -13.43 -0.51
CA ARG A 105 -4.46 -12.05 -0.02
C ARG A 105 -3.24 -11.26 -0.48
N VAL A 106 -3.42 -9.98 -0.78
CA VAL A 106 -2.34 -9.04 -1.04
C VAL A 106 -2.53 -7.85 -0.12
N VAL A 107 -1.62 -7.67 0.83
CA VAL A 107 -1.67 -6.58 1.82
C VAL A 107 -0.81 -5.42 1.33
N PHE A 108 -1.33 -4.20 1.43
CA PHE A 108 -0.61 -2.98 1.11
C PHE A 108 -0.29 -2.20 2.38
N ALA A 109 0.98 -1.83 2.49
CA ALA A 109 1.52 -1.04 3.59
C ALA A 109 2.15 0.24 3.05
N VAL A 110 2.14 1.27 3.88
CA VAL A 110 2.90 2.50 3.68
C VAL A 110 3.78 2.72 4.89
N THR A 111 5.03 3.10 4.69
CA THR A 111 5.97 3.39 5.77
C THR A 111 6.79 4.63 5.46
N ILE A 112 7.24 5.33 6.49
CA ILE A 112 8.23 6.40 6.32
C ILE A 112 9.62 5.80 6.49
N HIS A 113 10.49 6.02 5.50
CA HIS A 113 11.85 5.53 5.51
C HIS A 113 12.64 6.15 6.67
N ASN A 114 13.25 5.30 7.50
CA ASN A 114 14.02 5.71 8.69
C ASN A 114 13.26 6.65 9.65
N ALA A 115 11.93 6.54 9.73
CA ALA A 115 11.08 7.39 10.55
C ALA A 115 11.59 7.63 11.98
N ASP A 116 12.07 6.59 12.67
CA ASP A 116 12.58 6.69 14.05
C ASP A 116 13.87 7.52 14.14
N TYR A 117 14.78 7.35 13.18
CA TYR A 117 16.04 8.10 13.12
C TYR A 117 15.79 9.56 12.73
N ARG A 118 14.92 9.76 11.73
CA ARG A 118 14.51 11.07 11.21
C ARG A 118 13.53 11.81 12.13
N ARG A 119 12.94 11.10 13.10
CA ARG A 119 11.85 11.56 13.98
C ARG A 119 10.69 12.15 13.18
N GLN A 120 10.31 11.46 12.11
CA GLN A 120 9.23 11.83 11.20
C GLN A 120 8.02 10.90 11.40
N ASP A 121 6.82 11.44 11.22
CA ASP A 121 5.55 10.71 11.20
C ASP A 121 4.66 11.26 10.08
N PHE A 122 3.55 10.58 9.77
CA PHE A 122 2.68 11.02 8.68
C PHE A 122 2.04 12.40 8.92
N GLY A 123 1.98 12.87 10.17
CA GLY A 123 1.43 14.17 10.53
C GLY A 123 2.32 15.34 10.12
N HIS A 124 3.63 15.11 9.99
CA HIS A 124 4.56 16.12 9.45
C HIS A 124 4.47 16.23 7.92
N VAL A 125 4.00 15.19 7.25
CA VAL A 125 3.94 15.10 5.79
C VAL A 125 2.65 15.73 5.29
N GLN A 126 2.76 16.72 4.40
CA GLN A 126 1.60 17.40 3.86
C GLN A 126 0.96 16.59 2.74
N ARG A 127 -0.38 16.58 2.72
CA ARG A 127 -1.19 15.99 1.63
C ARG A 127 -0.79 14.54 1.31
N ALA A 128 -0.35 13.79 2.31
CA ALA A 128 -0.02 12.39 2.17
C ALA A 128 -1.31 11.56 2.02
N PHE A 129 -1.44 10.82 0.93
CA PHE A 129 -2.57 9.94 0.67
C PHE A 129 -2.12 8.65 0.01
N ILE A 130 -2.89 7.59 0.25
CA ILE A 130 -2.79 6.34 -0.50
C ILE A 130 -4.16 6.01 -1.10
N ARG A 131 -4.16 5.53 -2.34
CA ARG A 131 -5.38 5.17 -3.06
C ARG A 131 -5.23 3.86 -3.81
N VAL A 132 -6.37 3.20 -4.04
CA VAL A 132 -6.50 2.05 -4.94
C VAL A 132 -7.33 2.46 -6.13
N VAL A 133 -6.86 2.13 -7.32
CA VAL A 133 -7.55 2.36 -8.60
C VAL A 133 -7.70 1.03 -9.33
N ASP A 134 -8.89 0.78 -9.86
CA ASP A 134 -9.09 -0.26 -10.87
C ASP A 134 -8.39 0.19 -12.15
N ALA A 135 -7.29 -0.47 -12.50
CA ALA A 135 -6.46 -0.07 -13.63
C ALA A 135 -7.13 -0.32 -14.99
N VAL A 136 -8.15 -1.19 -15.04
CA VAL A 136 -8.89 -1.48 -16.27
C VAL A 136 -9.94 -0.40 -16.52
N ARG A 137 -10.66 0.00 -15.48
CA ARG A 137 -11.76 0.98 -15.57
C ARG A 137 -11.32 2.42 -15.33
N GLY A 138 -10.13 2.62 -14.76
CA GLY A 138 -9.65 3.93 -14.31
C GLY A 138 -10.46 4.48 -13.13
N VAL A 139 -11.14 3.62 -12.36
CA VAL A 139 -12.03 4.03 -11.26
C VAL A 139 -11.28 3.94 -9.94
N GLN A 140 -11.24 5.04 -9.19
CA GLN A 140 -10.70 5.03 -7.83
C GLN A 140 -11.65 4.24 -6.92
N LEU A 141 -11.15 3.13 -6.39
CA LEU A 141 -11.88 2.20 -5.53
C LEU A 141 -11.90 2.68 -4.08
N ALA A 142 -10.75 3.16 -3.61
CA ALA A 142 -10.56 3.61 -2.24
C ALA A 142 -9.47 4.68 -2.19
N ARG A 143 -9.57 5.58 -1.21
CA ARG A 143 -8.51 6.54 -0.84
C ARG A 143 -8.52 6.75 0.66
N TYR A 144 -7.32 6.94 1.20
CA TYR A 144 -7.08 7.21 2.61
C TYR A 144 -6.09 8.37 2.73
N ASP A 145 -6.39 9.34 3.58
CA ASP A 145 -5.54 10.49 3.83
C ASP A 145 -4.69 10.25 5.08
N LEU A 146 -3.39 9.99 4.86
CA LEU A 146 -2.43 9.61 5.89
C LEU A 146 -2.15 10.75 6.88
N THR A 147 -2.09 11.99 6.39
CA THR A 147 -1.82 13.18 7.20
C THR A 147 -2.81 13.36 8.34
N THR A 148 -4.08 12.97 8.15
CA THR A 148 -5.13 13.18 9.15
C THR A 148 -5.33 11.94 10.02
N ASP A 149 -5.40 10.76 9.39
CA ASP A 149 -5.89 9.56 10.05
C ASP A 149 -4.77 8.67 10.64
N ALA A 150 -3.52 8.92 10.25
CA ALA A 150 -2.33 8.19 10.71
C ALA A 150 -1.25 9.17 11.22
N ALA A 151 -1.64 10.37 11.65
CA ALA A 151 -0.73 11.49 11.91
C ALA A 151 0.42 11.16 12.87
N THR A 152 0.20 10.29 13.86
CA THR A 152 1.23 9.92 14.84
C THR A 152 1.99 8.64 14.47
N ASP A 153 1.54 7.93 13.45
CA ASP A 153 2.08 6.64 13.04
C ASP A 153 3.26 6.82 12.06
N THR A 154 4.16 5.84 12.04
CA THR A 154 5.32 5.80 11.12
C THR A 154 5.16 4.72 10.05
N ALA A 155 4.22 3.81 10.26
CA ALA A 155 3.84 2.73 9.37
C ALA A 155 2.33 2.55 9.39
N MET A 156 1.74 2.11 8.28
CA MET A 156 0.31 1.90 8.20
C MET A 156 -0.02 0.77 7.24
N LEU A 157 -0.87 -0.16 7.69
CA LEU A 157 -1.56 -1.08 6.80
C LEU A 157 -2.78 -0.38 6.22
N PHE A 158 -2.67 0.02 4.96
CA PHE A 158 -3.74 0.72 4.25
C PHE A 158 -4.94 -0.19 4.03
N GLY A 159 -4.70 -1.35 3.44
CA GLY A 159 -5.74 -2.28 3.07
C GLY A 159 -5.18 -3.52 2.44
N GLU A 160 -6.08 -4.40 2.05
CA GLU A 160 -5.72 -5.66 1.43
C GLU A 160 -6.73 -6.05 0.37
N LEU A 161 -6.23 -6.71 -0.67
CA LEU A 161 -7.05 -7.47 -1.59
C LEU A 161 -7.13 -8.89 -1.05
N TYR A 162 -8.32 -9.49 -1.07
CA TYR A 162 -8.53 -10.87 -0.70
C TYR A 162 -9.43 -11.55 -1.73
N ARG A 163 -9.18 -12.83 -1.98
CA ARG A 163 -9.95 -13.63 -2.91
C ARG A 163 -10.92 -14.53 -2.15
N ASP A 164 -12.16 -14.59 -2.62
CA ASP A 164 -13.14 -15.59 -2.21
C ASP A 164 -13.74 -16.29 -3.45
N ASP A 165 -14.78 -17.11 -3.25
CA ASP A 165 -15.47 -17.84 -4.33
C ASP A 165 -16.10 -16.91 -5.39
N ARG A 166 -16.26 -15.62 -5.09
CA ARG A 166 -16.83 -14.60 -5.97
C ARG A 166 -15.78 -13.71 -6.63
N GLY A 167 -14.49 -13.98 -6.40
CA GLY A 167 -13.38 -13.24 -7.00
C GLY A 167 -12.60 -12.39 -6.00
N TRP A 168 -11.93 -11.37 -6.51
CA TRP A 168 -11.11 -10.46 -5.70
C TRP A 168 -11.93 -9.31 -5.14
N HIS A 169 -11.71 -9.02 -3.85
CA HIS A 169 -12.32 -7.91 -3.13
C HIS A 169 -11.24 -7.13 -2.41
N PHE A 170 -11.45 -5.82 -2.22
CA PHE A 170 -10.59 -5.02 -1.35
C PHE A 170 -11.24 -4.85 0.01
N ARG A 171 -10.42 -4.75 1.04
CA ARG A 171 -10.78 -4.38 2.40
C ARG A 171 -9.80 -3.34 2.88
N ALA A 172 -10.30 -2.16 3.23
CA ALA A 172 -9.47 -1.18 3.92
C ALA A 172 -9.29 -1.59 5.39
N LEU A 173 -8.05 -1.52 5.85
CA LEU A 173 -7.68 -1.88 7.22
C LEU A 173 -7.53 -0.63 8.07
N GLY A 174 -6.81 0.38 7.58
CA GLY A 174 -6.65 1.63 8.31
C GLY A 174 -5.80 1.51 9.58
N GLN A 175 -4.84 0.58 9.64
CA GLN A 175 -4.14 0.24 10.88
C GLN A 175 -2.77 0.90 10.94
N GLY A 176 -2.69 2.03 11.65
CA GLY A 176 -1.44 2.69 12.00
C GLY A 176 -0.58 1.88 12.97
N ARG A 177 0.73 2.01 12.83
CA ARG A 177 1.76 1.29 13.59
C ARG A 177 3.02 2.13 13.76
N HIS A 178 3.85 1.73 14.72
CA HIS A 178 5.16 2.34 15.01
C HIS A 178 6.34 1.38 14.82
N ASP A 179 6.10 0.12 14.44
CA ASP A 179 7.13 -0.91 14.30
C ASP A 179 7.76 -0.97 12.89
N GLY A 180 7.45 0.02 12.05
CA GLY A 180 8.01 0.17 10.71
C GLY A 180 7.68 -0.97 9.75
N LEU A 181 8.37 -0.99 8.61
CA LEU A 181 8.22 -2.05 7.61
C LEU A 181 8.67 -3.42 8.16
N ALA A 182 9.70 -3.42 9.00
CA ALA A 182 10.24 -4.63 9.62
C ALA A 182 9.20 -5.33 10.53
N GLY A 183 8.43 -4.56 11.32
CA GLY A 183 7.37 -5.11 12.16
C GLY A 183 6.23 -5.72 11.34
N ILE A 184 5.85 -5.05 10.25
CA ILE A 184 4.86 -5.57 9.28
C ILE A 184 5.37 -6.87 8.64
N ALA A 185 6.61 -6.90 8.17
CA ALA A 185 7.21 -8.09 7.57
C ALA A 185 7.23 -9.28 8.55
N ARG A 186 7.64 -9.05 9.80
CA ARG A 186 7.65 -10.09 10.86
C ARG A 186 6.26 -10.63 11.17
N GLN A 187 5.24 -9.77 11.19
CA GLN A 187 3.86 -10.21 11.41
C GLN A 187 3.42 -11.25 10.38
N PHE A 188 3.84 -11.10 9.13
CA PHE A 188 3.49 -12.00 8.03
C PHE A 188 4.50 -13.15 7.84
N GLY A 189 5.39 -13.35 8.81
CA GLY A 189 6.33 -14.48 8.85
C GLY A 189 7.56 -14.29 7.98
N PHE A 190 7.92 -13.04 7.64
CA PHE A 190 9.18 -12.72 6.98
C PHE A 190 10.25 -12.38 8.02
N ASP A 191 11.34 -13.14 8.03
CA ASP A 191 12.53 -12.78 8.80
C ASP A 191 13.31 -11.69 8.04
N VAL A 192 13.23 -10.48 8.58
CA VAL A 192 14.00 -9.27 8.24
C VAL A 192 15.28 -9.18 9.06
#